data_AF-A0A327LRF3-F1
#
_entry.id   AF-A0A327LRF3-F1
#
_cell.length_a   1.000
_cell.length_b   1.000
_cell.length_c   1.000
_cell.angle_alpha   90.00
_cell.angle_beta   90.00
_cell.angle_gamma   90.00
#
_symmetry.space_group_name_H-M   'P 1'
#
loop_
_entity.id
_entity.type
_entity.pdbx_description
1 polymer ?
#
loop_
_entity_poly.entity_id
_entity_poly.type
_entity_poly.pdbx_seq_one_letter_code
_entity_poly.pdbx_strand_id
1 'polypeptide(L)'
;MKLKLTPHAAMRFAQRGFRDGDAELIMAIGTEVEGGYLMREKDVREAEAWLKRQAHKLRRLVGKRVIVAGDMIVTAYHARPSKQWHLLRQAREYN
;
A
#
# COMPACT_ATOMS: atom_id res chain seq x y z
N MET A 1 -8.19 -0.63 -11.61
CA MET A 1 -8.76 0.05 -12.79
C MET A 1 -8.44 1.53 -12.68
N LYS A 2 -7.92 2.20 -13.71
CA LYS A 2 -7.55 3.62 -13.67
C LYS A 2 -8.50 4.43 -14.56
N LEU A 3 -9.25 5.36 -13.98
CA LEU A 3 -10.12 6.25 -14.74
C LEU A 3 -9.30 7.40 -15.35
N LYS A 4 -9.74 7.92 -16.50
CA LYS A 4 -9.10 9.07 -17.16
C LYS A 4 -9.87 10.34 -16.85
N LEU A 5 -9.15 11.43 -16.61
CA LEU A 5 -9.74 12.77 -16.48
C LEU A 5 -10.11 13.32 -17.86
N THR A 6 -11.28 13.95 -17.97
CA THR A 6 -11.61 14.80 -19.11
C THR A 6 -10.86 16.14 -19.00
N PRO A 7 -10.69 16.91 -20.09
CA PRO A 7 -10.06 18.23 -20.03
C PRO A 7 -10.74 19.17 -19.02
N HIS A 8 -12.08 19.15 -18.95
CA HIS A 8 -12.86 19.92 -17.98
C HIS A 8 -12.57 19.48 -16.54
N ALA A 9 -12.50 18.16 -16.30
CA ALA A 9 -12.18 17.63 -14.97
C ALA A 9 -10.74 17.98 -14.56
N ALA A 10 -9.77 17.86 -15.46
CA ALA A 10 -8.38 18.23 -15.19
C ALA A 10 -8.24 19.72 -14.81
N MET A 11 -8.91 20.62 -15.55
CA MET A 11 -8.96 22.05 -15.21
C MET A 11 -9.57 22.28 -13.82
N ARG A 12 -10.70 21.62 -13.53
CA ARG A 12 -11.39 21.72 -12.22
C ARG A 12 -10.55 21.17 -11.07
N PHE A 13 -9.77 20.12 -11.30
CA PHE A 13 -8.85 19.55 -10.32
C PHE A 13 -7.79 20.58 -9.92
N ALA A 14 -7.13 21.19 -10.90
CA ALA A 14 -6.13 22.23 -10.68
C ALA A 14 -6.70 23.44 -9.91
N GLN A 15 -7.90 23.89 -10.26
CA GLN A 15 -8.59 25.01 -9.60
C GLN A 15 -9.01 24.72 -8.15
N ARG A 16 -9.17 23.45 -7.79
CA ARG A 16 -9.69 23.01 -6.48
C ARG A 16 -8.65 22.35 -5.60
N GLY A 17 -7.37 22.46 -5.97
CA GLY A 17 -6.25 21.97 -5.19
C GLY A 17 -6.14 20.44 -5.17
N PHE A 18 -6.76 19.72 -6.11
CA PHE A 18 -6.52 18.29 -6.27
C PHE A 18 -5.15 18.05 -6.91
N ARG A 19 -4.46 17.03 -6.41
CA ARG A 19 -3.16 16.57 -6.90
C ARG A 19 -3.32 15.29 -7.70
N ASP A 20 -2.26 14.94 -8.41
CA ASP A 20 -2.16 13.66 -9.10
C ASP A 20 -2.32 12.51 -8.10
N GLY A 21 -3.24 11.59 -8.39
CA GLY A 21 -3.54 10.43 -7.54
C GLY A 21 -4.64 10.64 -6.50
N ASP A 22 -5.10 11.87 -6.27
CA ASP A 22 -6.14 12.14 -5.27
C ASP A 22 -7.47 11.48 -5.65
N ALA A 23 -7.83 11.47 -6.94
CA ALA A 23 -9.04 10.81 -7.43
C ALA A 23 -9.00 9.30 -7.13
N GLU A 24 -7.89 8.64 -7.47
CA GLU A 24 -7.70 7.22 -7.21
C GLU A 24 -7.76 6.90 -5.71
N LEU A 25 -7.22 7.77 -4.86
CA LEU A 25 -7.29 7.59 -3.41
C LEU A 25 -8.72 7.74 -2.87
N ILE A 26 -9.47 8.72 -3.36
CA ILE A 26 -10.89 8.91 -3.01
C ILE A 26 -11.72 7.72 -3.47
N MET A 27 -11.47 7.19 -4.67
CA MET A 27 -12.16 5.99 -5.15
C MET A 27 -11.81 4.73 -4.34
N ALA A 28 -10.58 4.64 -3.82
CA ALA A 28 -10.13 3.45 -3.08
C ALA A 28 -10.62 3.41 -1.63
N ILE A 29 -10.84 4.58 -1.00
CA ILE A 29 -11.10 4.70 0.44
C ILE A 29 -12.46 5.36 0.72
N GLY A 30 -12.85 6.32 -0.10
CA GLY A 30 -14.06 7.11 0.09
C GLY A 30 -15.31 6.27 -0.04
N THR A 31 -16.39 6.83 0.48
CA THR A 31 -17.71 6.19 0.42
C THR A 31 -18.34 6.42 -0.94
N GLU A 32 -18.77 5.34 -1.59
CA GLU A 32 -19.57 5.43 -2.81
C GLU A 32 -20.93 6.06 -2.50
N VAL A 33 -21.29 7.06 -3.29
CA VAL A 33 -22.54 7.82 -3.22
C VAL A 33 -23.11 7.94 -4.63
N GLU A 34 -24.35 8.42 -4.77
CA GLU A 34 -24.95 8.62 -6.09
C GLU A 34 -24.06 9.49 -6.99
N GLY A 35 -23.62 8.93 -8.11
CA GLY A 35 -22.80 9.63 -9.11
C GLY A 35 -21.32 9.79 -8.76
N GLY A 36 -20.79 9.19 -7.68
CA GLY A 36 -19.36 9.24 -7.40
C GLY A 36 -18.93 8.76 -6.03
N TYR A 37 -17.83 9.33 -5.54
CA TYR A 37 -17.21 8.96 -4.25
C TYR A 37 -17.00 10.20 -3.41
N LEU A 38 -17.28 10.10 -2.11
CA LEU A 38 -17.08 11.16 -1.15
C LEU A 38 -16.11 10.71 -0.06
N MET A 39 -15.03 11.46 0.13
CA MET A 39 -14.13 11.25 1.26
C MET A 39 -14.73 11.87 2.52
N ARG A 40 -15.20 11.05 3.45
CA ARG A 40 -15.70 11.52 4.75
C ARG A 40 -14.61 11.43 5.81
N GLU A 41 -14.74 12.22 6.87
CA GLU A 41 -13.80 12.11 8.01
C GLU A 41 -13.73 10.71 8.61
N LYS A 42 -14.86 9.99 8.64
CA LYS A 42 -14.91 8.60 9.13
C LYS A 42 -14.01 7.69 8.28
N ASP A 43 -14.06 7.84 6.95
CA ASP A 43 -13.28 7.04 6.00
C ASP A 43 -11.78 7.30 6.22
N VAL A 44 -11.40 8.56 6.44
CA VAL A 44 -10.02 8.95 6.80
C VAL A 44 -9.59 8.32 8.13
N ARG A 45 -10.40 8.42 9.19
CA ARG A 45 -10.08 7.83 10.51
C ARG A 45 -9.90 6.31 10.43
N GLU A 46 -10.76 5.63 9.68
CA GLU A 46 -10.69 4.17 9.47
C GLU A 46 -9.43 3.77 8.68
N ALA A 47 -9.12 4.50 7.61
CA ALA A 47 -7.93 4.29 6.81
C ALA A 47 -6.65 4.53 7.62
N GLU A 48 -6.57 5.62 8.39
CA GLU A 48 -5.45 5.88 9.28
C GLU A 48 -5.26 4.78 10.33
N ALA A 49 -6.35 4.35 10.97
CA ALA A 49 -6.30 3.27 11.95
C ALA A 49 -5.82 1.97 11.31
N TRP A 50 -6.28 1.66 10.09
CA TRP A 50 -5.79 0.52 9.32
C TRP A 50 -4.31 0.65 8.99
N LEU A 51 -3.86 1.79 8.45
CA LEU A 51 -2.46 2.06 8.12
C LEU A 51 -1.53 1.94 9.34
N LYS A 52 -1.94 2.51 10.48
CA LYS A 52 -1.21 2.38 11.75
C LYS A 52 -1.08 0.91 12.16
N ARG A 53 -2.15 0.12 12.06
CA ARG A 53 -2.11 -1.33 12.32
C ARG A 53 -1.18 -2.06 11.36
N GLN A 54 -1.19 -1.73 10.07
CA GLN A 54 -0.27 -2.35 9.10
C GLN A 54 1.18 -1.96 9.37
N ALA A 55 1.48 -0.69 9.62
CA ALA A 55 2.81 -0.23 9.98
C ALA A 55 3.35 -0.95 11.24
N HIS A 56 2.50 -1.11 12.26
CA HIS A 56 2.87 -1.88 13.46
C HIS A 56 3.14 -3.36 13.13
N LYS A 57 2.29 -4.00 12.33
CA LYS A 57 2.52 -5.37 11.87
C LYS A 57 3.84 -5.49 11.11
N LEU A 58 4.12 -4.59 10.17
CA LEU A 58 5.36 -4.56 9.39
C LEU A 58 6.58 -4.44 10.30
N ARG A 59 6.57 -3.52 11.27
CA ARG A 59 7.66 -3.39 12.27
C ARG A 59 7.91 -4.69 13.03
N ARG A 60 6.85 -5.38 13.48
CA ARG A 60 6.95 -6.69 14.14
C ARG A 60 7.50 -7.79 13.21
N LEU A 61 7.34 -7.65 11.89
CA LEU A 61 7.79 -8.62 10.91
C LEU A 61 9.23 -8.39 10.43
N VAL A 62 9.88 -7.29 10.83
CA VAL A 62 11.29 -7.02 10.47
C VAL A 62 12.18 -8.21 10.87
N GLY A 63 13.00 -8.66 9.93
CA GLY A 63 13.91 -9.80 10.10
C GLY A 63 13.23 -11.18 10.08
N LYS A 64 11.90 -11.26 9.97
CA LYS A 64 11.23 -12.55 9.73
C LYS A 64 11.36 -12.93 8.26
N ARG A 65 11.65 -14.20 8.02
CA ARG A 65 11.77 -14.79 6.69
C ARG A 65 10.70 -15.85 6.51
N VAL A 66 10.10 -15.86 5.34
CA VAL A 66 9.25 -16.95 4.83
C VAL A 66 10.02 -17.62 3.69
N ILE A 67 10.07 -18.95 3.69
CA ILE A 67 10.62 -19.75 2.58
C ILE A 67 9.43 -20.33 1.82
N VAL A 68 9.42 -20.11 0.50
CA VAL A 68 8.37 -20.55 -0.42
C VAL A 68 8.99 -21.53 -1.42
N ALA A 69 8.24 -22.57 -1.78
CA ALA A 69 8.56 -23.48 -2.88
C ALA A 69 7.29 -23.68 -3.72
N GLY A 70 7.32 -23.23 -4.97
CA GLY A 70 6.12 -23.16 -5.80
C GLY A 70 5.08 -22.21 -5.20
N ASP A 71 3.89 -22.73 -4.93
CA ASP A 71 2.75 -22.05 -4.30
C ASP A 71 2.65 -22.28 -2.79
N MET A 72 3.59 -23.02 -2.19
CA MET A 72 3.55 -23.41 -0.78
C MET A 72 4.58 -22.65 0.08
N ILE A 73 4.16 -22.28 1.30
CA ILE A 73 5.08 -21.83 2.35
C ILE A 73 5.67 -23.07 3.03
N VAL A 74 6.97 -23.27 2.90
CA VAL A 74 7.68 -24.42 3.49
C VAL A 74 8.00 -24.18 4.96
N THR A 75 8.45 -22.97 5.30
CA THR A 75 8.76 -22.60 6.70
C THR A 75 8.83 -21.08 6.89
N ALA A 76 8.76 -20.64 8.14
CA ALA A 76 8.99 -19.25 8.52
C ALA A 76 9.77 -19.16 9.84
N TYR A 77 10.72 -18.23 9.91
CA TYR A 77 11.57 -18.05 11.10
C TYR A 77 12.08 -16.61 11.22
N HIS A 78 12.61 -16.23 12.39
CA HIS A 78 13.32 -14.97 12.56
C HIS A 78 14.81 -15.13 12.20
N ALA A 79 15.26 -14.45 11.16
CA ALA A 79 16.65 -14.48 10.74
C ALA A 79 17.48 -13.52 11.58
N ARG A 80 18.51 -14.04 12.27
CA ARG A 80 19.48 -13.21 13.00
C ARG A 80 20.24 -12.28 12.04
N PRO A 81 20.80 -11.14 12.52
CA PRO A 81 21.46 -10.16 11.67
C PRO A 81 22.53 -10.73 10.71
N SER A 82 23.38 -11.65 11.20
CA SER A 82 24.40 -12.31 10.37
C SER A 82 23.81 -13.14 9.23
N LYS A 83 22.69 -13.84 9.49
CA LYS A 83 21.97 -14.61 8.47
C LYS A 83 21.30 -13.69 7.46
N GLN A 84 20.71 -12.56 7.90
CA GLN A 84 20.13 -11.58 6.98
C GLN A 84 21.18 -11.03 6.02
N TRP A 85 22.36 -10.65 6.51
CA TRP A 85 23.46 -10.18 5.67
C TRP A 85 23.86 -11.22 4.61
N HIS A 86 24.04 -12.48 5.01
CA HIS A 86 24.40 -13.54 4.08
C HIS A 86 23.31 -13.79 3.02
N LEU A 87 22.03 -13.77 3.42
CA LEU A 87 20.90 -13.93 2.49
C LEU A 87 20.80 -12.77 1.49
N LEU A 88 21.01 -11.53 1.93
CA LEU A 88 20.99 -10.36 1.04
C LEU A 88 22.16 -10.35 0.08
N ARG A 89 23.34 -10.84 0.50
CA ARG A 89 24.49 -11.02 -0.39
C ARG A 89 24.21 -12.06 -1.46
N GLN A 90 23.74 -13.25 -1.06
CA GLN A 90 23.37 -14.29 -2.02
C GLN A 90 22.32 -13.79 -3.02
N ALA A 91 21.28 -13.09 -2.58
CA ALA A 91 20.25 -12.56 -3.49
C ALA A 91 20.79 -11.61 -4.57
N ARG A 92 21.90 -10.92 -4.33
CA ARG A 92 22.55 -10.04 -5.32
C ARG A 92 23.39 -10.79 -6.35
N GLU A 93 23.83 -12.01 -6.04
CA GLU A 93 24.62 -12.85 -6.93
C GLU A 93 23.74 -13.65 -7.90
N TYR A 94 22.43 -13.75 -7.62
CA TYR A 94 21.43 -14.46 -8.45
C TYR A 94 20.59 -13.54 -9.37
N ASN A 95 20.76 -12.21 -9.29
CA ASN A 95 20.12 -11.24 -10.19
C ASN A 95 21.17 -10.64 -11.12
#